data_AF-A0A806TYU8-F1
#
_entry.id   AF-A0A806TYU8-F1
#
_cell.length_a   1.000
_cell.length_b   1.000
_cell.length_c   1.000
_cell.angle_alpha   90.00
_cell.angle_beta   90.00
_cell.angle_gamma   90.00
#
_symmetry.space_group_name_H-M   'P 1'
#
loop_
_entity.id
_entity.type
_entity.pdbx_description
1 polymer ?
#
loop_
_entity_poly.entity_id
_entity_poly.type
_entity_poly.pdbx_seq_one_letter_code
_entity_poly.pdbx_strand_id
1 'polypeptide(L)'
;MSIQKLALKRHTLIANKLLIVMSGLNRETKRDNSYYYEKHSFGLAKNFVDIKWTGSLMKQILAYVAKCNSQGHISIISEQELANTIQCSVRTVQNNNKLLEDYDIIRWDRLWGDYIQVSLNNYLEDFLDLHIKEAADAQNISYTPEMLDKDHNTYTSKGGYTSVSMEVIYQLLAIKNINMLRLALRALYVYESDVNVKKDSEALLSYTEVKHILPKYIGYKAAIKEMASKLSKIFRIDVLEKDDCVKTLLEEKQPRKSIIEKIKDGFILSFNLTGAHDSKKQKEIEKIRGEHAFAQFKNFFKSFGHYSIKKEDIHSIVHEFGLDIIEKSLTSVQRYLQQTYIEESMDAFRPLVHEMESNFFTYIRKIANGYYQAKINAL
;
A
#
# COMPACT_ATOMS: atom_id res chain seq x y z
N MET A 1 5.60 -27.08 -11.11
CA MET A 1 6.34 -25.80 -11.07
C MET A 1 5.49 -24.81 -10.31
N SER A 2 6.00 -24.18 -9.24
CA SER A 2 5.26 -23.09 -8.60
C SER A 2 5.24 -21.90 -9.55
N ILE A 3 4.10 -21.22 -9.63
CA ILE A 3 3.96 -20.01 -10.44
C ILE A 3 4.66 -18.89 -9.67
N GLN A 4 5.77 -18.38 -10.21
CA GLN A 4 6.49 -17.25 -9.60
C GLN A 4 5.62 -15.99 -9.61
N LYS A 5 5.58 -15.32 -8.46
CA LYS A 5 4.85 -14.07 -8.21
C LYS A 5 5.83 -12.97 -7.81
N LEU A 6 5.46 -11.73 -8.06
CA LEU A 6 6.26 -10.56 -7.70
C LEU A 6 6.33 -10.39 -6.19
N ALA A 7 7.53 -10.30 -5.62
CA ALA A 7 7.66 -9.85 -4.24
C ALA A 7 7.34 -8.35 -4.11
N LEU A 8 6.18 -8.06 -3.52
CA LEU A 8 5.69 -6.73 -3.19
C LEU A 8 6.10 -6.35 -1.76
N LYS A 9 6.19 -5.06 -1.42
CA LYS A 9 6.52 -4.63 -0.05
C LYS A 9 5.46 -5.07 0.96
N ARG A 10 5.91 -5.39 2.18
CA ARG A 10 5.05 -5.74 3.32
C ARG A 10 4.00 -4.68 3.60
N HIS A 11 4.40 -3.41 3.67
CA HIS A 11 3.49 -2.27 3.82
C HIS A 11 3.67 -1.28 2.68
N THR A 12 2.60 -1.02 1.95
CA THR A 12 2.57 -0.06 0.84
C THR A 12 1.71 1.13 1.21
N LEU A 13 2.20 2.34 0.95
CA LEU A 13 1.38 3.55 1.01
C LEU A 13 0.75 3.77 -0.36
N ILE A 14 -0.56 3.90 -0.40
CA ILE A 14 -1.31 4.19 -1.63
C ILE A 14 -2.01 5.53 -1.42
N ALA A 15 -1.70 6.52 -2.27
CA ALA A 15 -2.40 7.80 -2.23
C ALA A 15 -3.92 7.60 -2.36
N ASN A 16 -4.69 8.28 -1.52
CA ASN A 16 -6.14 8.15 -1.51
C ASN A 16 -6.74 8.56 -2.86
N LYS A 17 -6.12 9.52 -3.54
CA LYS A 17 -6.54 9.95 -4.88
C LYS A 17 -6.48 8.81 -5.92
N LEU A 18 -5.51 7.89 -5.82
CA LEU A 18 -5.44 6.69 -6.67
C LEU A 18 -6.59 5.71 -6.37
N LEU A 19 -6.89 5.46 -5.09
CA LEU A 19 -8.03 4.62 -4.69
C LEU A 19 -9.35 5.20 -5.20
N ILE A 20 -9.51 6.52 -5.12
CA ILE A 20 -10.71 7.25 -5.57
C ILE A 20 -10.88 7.14 -7.08
N VAL A 21 -9.85 7.49 -7.87
CA VAL A 21 -9.98 7.51 -9.33
C VAL A 21 -10.22 6.11 -9.90
N MET A 22 -9.54 5.09 -9.36
CA MET A 22 -9.71 3.70 -9.77
C MET A 22 -11.05 3.11 -9.31
N SER A 23 -11.55 3.48 -8.13
CA SER A 23 -12.88 3.03 -7.65
C SER A 23 -14.05 3.67 -8.41
N GLY A 24 -13.80 4.75 -9.15
CA GLY A 24 -14.79 5.52 -9.88
C GLY A 24 -15.21 6.76 -9.10
N LEU A 25 -15.20 7.92 -9.75
CA LEU A 25 -15.54 9.20 -9.13
C LEU A 25 -17.02 9.26 -8.75
N ASN A 26 -17.30 9.82 -7.57
CA ASN A 26 -18.65 10.03 -7.10
C ASN A 26 -19.39 11.02 -8.02
N ARG A 27 -20.53 10.56 -8.57
CA ARG A 27 -21.39 11.34 -9.47
C ARG A 27 -22.34 12.29 -8.75
N GLU A 28 -22.51 12.13 -7.44
CA GLU A 28 -23.27 13.06 -6.62
C GLU A 28 -22.39 14.22 -6.19
N THR A 29 -22.44 15.25 -7.03
CA THR A 29 -21.59 16.43 -6.87
C THR A 29 -22.29 17.56 -6.14
N LYS A 30 -23.58 17.45 -5.82
CA LYS A 30 -24.30 18.47 -5.04
C LYS A 30 -24.51 17.98 -3.62
N ARG A 31 -23.98 18.70 -2.64
CA ARG A 31 -24.10 18.41 -1.20
C ARG A 31 -24.46 19.68 -0.45
N ASP A 32 -25.56 19.69 0.29
CA ASP A 32 -25.96 20.82 1.15
C ASP A 32 -25.86 22.19 0.46
N ASN A 33 -26.45 22.32 -0.74
CA ASN A 33 -26.41 23.51 -1.60
C ASN A 33 -25.03 23.93 -2.14
N SER A 34 -23.98 23.15 -1.93
CA SER A 34 -22.64 23.35 -2.50
C SER A 34 -22.29 22.27 -3.54
N TYR A 35 -21.36 22.59 -4.44
CA TYR A 35 -20.82 21.61 -5.38
C TYR A 35 -19.50 21.02 -4.86
N TYR A 36 -19.43 19.71 -4.78
CA TYR A 36 -18.27 18.92 -4.39
C TYR A 36 -17.90 17.94 -5.50
N TYR A 37 -16.76 18.16 -6.15
CA TYR A 37 -16.26 17.28 -7.21
C TYR A 37 -15.01 16.57 -6.72
N GLU A 38 -15.06 15.23 -6.59
CA GLU A 38 -13.91 14.44 -6.11
C GLU A 38 -12.64 14.70 -6.92
N LYS A 39 -12.74 14.88 -8.24
CA LYS A 39 -11.56 15.20 -9.07
C LYS A 39 -10.80 16.45 -8.62
N HIS A 40 -11.52 17.47 -8.15
CA HIS A 40 -10.92 18.71 -7.68
C HIS A 40 -10.46 18.57 -6.22
N SER A 41 -11.29 17.98 -5.36
CA SER A 41 -10.98 17.77 -3.94
C SER A 41 -9.73 16.92 -3.73
N PHE A 42 -9.49 15.94 -4.61
CA PHE A 42 -8.30 15.07 -4.56
C PHE A 42 -7.16 15.53 -5.47
N GLY A 43 -7.29 16.67 -6.17
CA GLY A 43 -6.25 17.16 -7.09
C GLY A 43 -5.83 16.12 -8.13
N LEU A 44 -6.80 15.47 -8.78
CA LEU A 44 -6.51 14.46 -9.79
C LEU A 44 -5.97 15.11 -11.07
N ALA A 45 -4.80 14.66 -11.51
CA ALA A 45 -4.25 15.03 -12.79
C ALA A 45 -5.12 14.50 -13.95
N LYS A 46 -5.14 15.25 -15.06
CA LYS A 46 -6.04 15.00 -16.19
C LYS A 46 -5.85 13.61 -16.80
N ASN A 47 -4.61 13.15 -16.94
CA ASN A 47 -4.26 11.83 -17.43
C ASN A 47 -4.91 10.69 -16.61
N PHE A 48 -4.96 10.80 -15.27
CA PHE A 48 -5.62 9.80 -14.41
C PHE A 48 -7.15 9.82 -14.54
N VAL A 49 -7.74 10.96 -14.87
CA VAL A 49 -9.19 11.12 -15.06
C VAL A 49 -9.63 10.62 -16.44
N ASP A 50 -8.84 10.90 -17.47
CA ASP A 50 -9.19 10.63 -18.87
C ASP A 50 -8.94 9.17 -19.27
N ILE A 51 -8.09 8.44 -18.55
CA ILE A 51 -7.81 7.03 -18.83
C ILE A 51 -8.96 6.12 -18.40
N LYS A 52 -9.27 5.12 -19.22
CA LYS A 52 -10.27 4.10 -18.90
C LYS A 52 -9.69 3.02 -17.98
N TRP A 53 -9.97 3.12 -16.68
CA TRP A 53 -9.58 2.12 -15.69
C TRP A 53 -10.28 0.76 -15.90
N THR A 54 -9.52 -0.21 -16.45
CA THR A 54 -9.91 -1.62 -16.53
C THR A 54 -9.41 -2.40 -15.31
N GLY A 55 -9.94 -3.61 -15.09
CA GLY A 55 -9.54 -4.47 -13.98
C GLY A 55 -8.04 -4.78 -13.97
N SER A 56 -7.47 -5.15 -15.12
CA SER A 56 -6.04 -5.45 -15.23
C SER A 56 -5.18 -4.20 -15.07
N LEU A 57 -5.61 -3.06 -15.60
CA LEU A 57 -4.88 -1.80 -15.49
C LEU A 57 -4.76 -1.33 -14.03
N MET A 58 -5.86 -1.36 -13.29
CA MET A 58 -5.87 -1.02 -11.86
C MET A 58 -4.93 -1.94 -11.06
N LYS A 59 -5.00 -3.25 -11.32
CA LYS A 59 -4.13 -4.23 -10.66
C LYS A 59 -2.65 -4.01 -10.97
N GLN A 60 -2.32 -3.66 -12.21
CA GLN A 60 -0.94 -3.39 -12.62
C GLN A 60 -0.39 -2.14 -11.95
N ILE A 61 -1.17 -1.05 -11.84
CA ILE A 61 -0.78 0.13 -11.07
C ILE A 61 -0.59 -0.21 -9.58
N LEU A 62 -1.49 -0.98 -8.97
CA LEU A 62 -1.34 -1.41 -7.58
C LEU A 62 -0.05 -2.23 -7.38
N ALA A 63 0.26 -3.14 -8.30
CA ALA A 63 1.49 -3.92 -8.26
C ALA A 63 2.74 -3.03 -8.42
N TYR A 64 2.71 -2.03 -9.31
CA TYR A 64 3.82 -1.10 -9.47
C TYR A 64 4.05 -0.23 -8.25
N VAL A 65 2.99 0.35 -7.67
CA VAL A 65 3.08 1.14 -6.43
C VAL A 65 3.61 0.29 -5.27
N ALA A 66 3.20 -0.98 -5.19
CA ALA A 66 3.67 -1.90 -4.16
C ALA A 66 5.12 -2.39 -4.38
N LYS A 67 5.67 -2.21 -5.59
CA LYS A 67 7.00 -2.70 -5.97
C LYS A 67 8.07 -1.61 -6.09
N CYS A 68 7.69 -0.40 -6.48
CA CYS A 68 8.63 0.69 -6.76
C CYS A 68 9.44 1.08 -5.53
N ASN A 69 10.62 1.67 -5.72
CA ASN A 69 11.42 2.23 -4.63
C ASN A 69 10.82 3.57 -4.12
N SER A 70 11.52 4.27 -3.23
CA SER A 70 11.11 5.57 -2.69
C SER A 70 11.10 6.70 -3.72
N GLN A 71 11.60 6.48 -4.93
CA GLN A 71 11.63 7.43 -6.05
C GLN A 71 10.63 7.06 -7.15
N GLY A 72 9.77 6.07 -6.92
CA GLY A 72 8.79 5.63 -7.93
C GLY A 72 9.39 4.80 -9.06
N HIS A 73 10.59 4.25 -8.88
CA HIS A 73 11.28 3.46 -9.90
C HIS A 73 11.34 1.97 -9.55
N ILE A 74 11.17 1.13 -10.57
CA ILE A 74 11.33 -0.32 -10.55
C ILE A 74 12.45 -0.65 -11.52
N SER A 75 13.64 -0.97 -11.00
CA SER A 75 14.83 -1.21 -11.82
C SER A 75 14.76 -2.48 -12.66
N ILE A 76 14.04 -3.50 -12.17
CA ILE A 76 13.85 -4.74 -12.90
C ILE A 76 12.55 -5.41 -12.45
N ILE A 77 11.77 -5.87 -13.42
CA ILE A 77 10.58 -6.69 -13.19
C ILE A 77 10.32 -7.61 -14.39
N SER A 78 9.98 -8.87 -14.14
CA SER A 78 9.55 -9.81 -15.18
C SER A 78 8.08 -9.55 -15.54
N GLU A 79 7.79 -9.40 -16.83
CA GLU A 79 6.42 -9.31 -17.34
C GLU A 79 5.63 -10.59 -17.06
N GLN A 80 6.29 -11.76 -17.06
CA GLN A 80 5.66 -13.03 -16.75
C GLN A 80 5.26 -13.12 -15.27
N GLU A 81 6.15 -12.76 -14.34
CA GLU A 81 5.83 -12.70 -12.91
C GLU A 81 4.72 -11.68 -12.64
N LEU A 82 4.77 -10.52 -13.28
CA LEU A 82 3.73 -9.49 -13.17
C LEU A 82 2.37 -10.01 -13.66
N ALA A 83 2.33 -10.62 -14.85
CA ALA A 83 1.12 -11.21 -15.43
C ALA A 83 0.52 -12.29 -14.51
N ASN A 84 1.36 -13.16 -13.97
CA ASN A 84 0.96 -14.17 -12.98
C ASN A 84 0.36 -13.53 -11.72
N THR A 85 1.00 -12.48 -11.21
CA THR A 85 0.62 -11.79 -9.98
C THR A 85 -0.72 -11.08 -10.11
N ILE A 86 -0.97 -10.42 -11.25
CA ILE A 86 -2.23 -9.70 -11.50
C ILE A 86 -3.31 -10.56 -12.21
N GLN A 87 -3.00 -11.83 -12.46
CA GLN A 87 -3.86 -12.84 -13.10
C GLN A 87 -4.34 -12.44 -14.50
N CYS A 88 -3.42 -12.08 -15.38
CA CYS A 88 -3.70 -11.78 -16.78
C CYS A 88 -2.63 -12.39 -17.72
N SER A 89 -2.74 -12.12 -19.03
CA SER A 89 -1.68 -12.52 -19.97
C SER A 89 -0.55 -11.50 -20.01
N VAL A 90 0.66 -11.93 -20.36
CA VAL A 90 1.80 -11.04 -20.66
C VAL A 90 1.44 -9.99 -21.71
N ARG A 91 0.67 -10.38 -22.74
CA ARG A 91 0.15 -9.43 -23.74
C ARG A 91 -0.70 -8.32 -23.11
N THR A 92 -1.48 -8.63 -22.06
CA THR A 92 -2.27 -7.64 -21.34
C THR A 92 -1.37 -6.68 -20.57
N VAL A 93 -0.31 -7.19 -19.92
CA VAL A 93 0.71 -6.35 -19.26
C VAL A 93 1.34 -5.36 -20.23
N GLN A 94 1.75 -5.84 -21.41
CA GLN A 94 2.37 -5.03 -22.46
C GLN A 94 1.41 -3.96 -23.00
N ASN A 95 0.16 -4.34 -23.29
CA ASN A 95 -0.87 -3.40 -23.74
C ASN A 95 -1.16 -2.33 -22.68
N ASN A 96 -1.21 -2.73 -21.41
CA ASN A 96 -1.39 -1.80 -20.30
C ASN A 96 -0.20 -0.86 -20.16
N ASN A 97 1.04 -1.33 -20.30
CA ASN A 97 2.23 -0.48 -20.25
C ASN A 97 2.19 0.60 -21.33
N LYS A 98 1.92 0.21 -22.56
CA LYS A 98 1.75 1.15 -23.68
C LYS A 98 0.65 2.17 -23.39
N LEU A 99 -0.51 1.72 -22.90
CA LEU A 99 -1.61 2.63 -22.56
C LEU A 99 -1.24 3.60 -21.43
N LEU A 100 -0.54 3.15 -20.40
CA LEU A 100 -0.10 4.00 -19.28
C LEU A 100 0.95 5.02 -19.72
N GLU A 101 1.84 4.62 -20.63
CA GLU A 101 2.83 5.51 -21.25
C GLU A 101 2.18 6.54 -22.19
N ASP A 102 1.21 6.12 -23.02
CA ASP A 102 0.45 7.01 -23.91
C ASP A 102 -0.30 8.11 -23.12
N TYR A 103 -0.63 7.84 -21.85
CA TYR A 103 -1.25 8.80 -20.92
C TYR A 103 -0.25 9.49 -19.98
N ASP A 104 1.07 9.33 -20.18
CA ASP A 104 2.11 9.93 -19.35
C ASP A 104 1.99 9.58 -17.85
N ILE A 105 1.48 8.38 -17.53
CA ILE A 105 1.36 7.89 -16.15
C ILE A 105 2.64 7.15 -15.73
N ILE A 106 3.26 6.44 -16.67
CA ILE A 106 4.54 5.76 -16.47
C ILE A 106 5.48 6.03 -17.64
N ARG A 107 6.77 5.75 -17.42
CA ARG A 107 7.74 5.41 -18.47
C ARG A 107 8.18 3.97 -18.25
N TRP A 108 8.41 3.23 -19.32
CA TRP A 108 8.90 1.87 -19.19
C TRP A 108 9.83 1.54 -20.36
N ASP A 109 10.84 0.72 -20.09
CA ASP A 109 11.76 0.24 -21.13
C ASP A 109 11.97 -1.25 -20.97
N ARG A 110 12.18 -1.94 -22.09
CA ARG A 110 12.60 -3.33 -22.09
C ARG A 110 14.11 -3.40 -21.93
N LEU A 111 14.56 -4.17 -20.94
CA LEU A 111 15.98 -4.37 -20.69
C LEU A 111 16.47 -5.59 -21.50
N TRP A 112 15.91 -6.77 -21.25
CA TRP A 112 16.17 -7.99 -22.02
C TRP A 112 15.06 -9.01 -21.82
N GLY A 113 14.77 -9.84 -22.82
CA GLY A 113 13.76 -10.88 -22.72
C GLY A 113 12.41 -10.33 -22.25
N ASP A 114 11.85 -10.87 -21.18
CA ASP A 114 10.62 -10.42 -20.51
C ASP A 114 10.87 -9.43 -19.35
N TYR A 115 12.12 -9.01 -19.11
CA TYR A 115 12.47 -8.05 -18.06
C TYR A 115 12.37 -6.61 -18.56
N ILE A 116 11.67 -5.79 -17.78
CA ILE A 116 11.47 -4.38 -18.02
C ILE A 116 11.90 -3.54 -16.80
N GLN A 117 12.17 -2.27 -17.03
CA GLN A 117 12.18 -1.24 -15.99
C GLN A 117 10.94 -0.37 -16.11
N VAL A 118 10.48 0.20 -15.00
CA VAL A 118 9.31 1.09 -14.97
C VAL A 118 9.60 2.27 -14.05
N SER A 119 9.23 3.47 -14.47
CA SER A 119 9.23 4.68 -13.63
C SER A 119 7.83 5.26 -13.59
N LEU A 120 7.34 5.58 -12.39
CA LEU A 120 6.07 6.25 -12.17
C LEU A 120 6.26 7.76 -12.37
N ASN A 121 5.59 8.35 -13.36
CA ASN A 121 5.76 9.77 -13.67
C ASN A 121 5.12 10.62 -12.56
N ASN A 122 5.73 11.79 -12.28
CA ASN A 122 5.29 12.70 -11.21
C ASN A 122 5.06 11.99 -9.87
N TYR A 123 5.93 11.03 -9.52
CA TYR A 123 5.71 10.09 -8.40
C TYR A 123 5.26 10.75 -7.09
N LEU A 124 5.91 11.84 -6.67
CA LEU A 124 5.57 12.54 -5.43
C LEU A 124 4.13 13.06 -5.45
N GLU A 125 3.76 13.80 -6.50
CA GLU A 125 2.44 14.39 -6.61
C GLU A 125 1.38 13.34 -6.90
N ASP A 126 1.62 12.44 -7.87
CA ASP A 126 0.60 11.55 -8.42
C ASP A 126 0.40 10.24 -7.67
N PHE A 127 1.45 9.71 -7.05
CA PHE A 127 1.41 8.42 -6.38
C PHE A 127 1.55 8.53 -4.86
N LEU A 128 2.12 9.61 -4.34
CA LEU A 128 2.19 9.89 -2.91
C LEU A 128 1.28 11.04 -2.44
N ASP A 129 0.70 11.80 -3.36
CA ASP A 129 -0.09 13.01 -3.06
C ASP A 129 0.67 14.00 -2.18
N LEU A 130 1.95 14.22 -2.50
CA LEU A 130 2.84 15.17 -1.86
C LEU A 130 3.10 16.34 -2.80
N HIS A 131 2.63 17.51 -2.39
CA HIS A 131 2.81 18.79 -3.09
C HIS A 131 3.75 19.65 -2.27
N ILE A 132 4.74 20.28 -2.90
CA ILE A 132 5.59 21.23 -2.21
C ILE A 132 4.68 22.34 -1.65
N LYS A 133 4.85 22.67 -0.36
CA LYS A 133 4.25 23.88 0.20
C LYS A 133 4.86 25.03 -0.57
N GLU A 134 4.14 25.59 -1.52
CA GLU A 134 4.46 26.92 -2.02
C GLU A 134 4.58 27.81 -0.80
N ALA A 135 5.79 28.26 -0.47
CA ALA A 135 5.92 29.42 0.37
C ALA A 135 5.15 30.50 -0.40
N ALA A 136 4.09 31.02 0.22
CA ALA A 136 3.51 32.28 -0.22
C ALA A 136 4.58 33.39 -0.32
N ASP A 137 5.80 33.15 0.18
CA ASP A 137 6.99 33.98 0.04
C ASP A 137 8.26 33.14 -0.23
N ALA A 138 8.64 32.86 -1.47
CA ALA A 138 10.07 32.63 -1.81
C ALA A 138 10.33 32.71 -3.32
N GLN A 139 10.88 33.86 -3.72
CA GLN A 139 11.58 34.02 -4.98
C GLN A 139 12.75 33.01 -5.07
N ASN A 140 12.88 32.34 -6.23
CA ASN A 140 14.09 31.68 -6.73
C ASN A 140 14.86 30.77 -5.75
N ILE A 141 14.33 29.60 -5.43
CA ILE A 141 15.15 28.48 -4.94
C ILE A 141 14.87 27.24 -5.78
N SER A 142 15.91 26.74 -6.46
CA SER A 142 15.90 25.44 -7.14
C SER A 142 16.18 24.36 -6.09
N TYR A 143 15.25 23.40 -5.93
CA TYR A 143 15.38 22.32 -4.96
C TYR A 143 16.12 21.12 -5.57
N THR A 144 17.12 20.57 -4.86
CA THR A 144 17.73 19.28 -5.19
C THR A 144 17.15 18.15 -4.32
N PRO A 145 17.12 16.90 -4.81
CA PRO A 145 16.57 15.75 -4.08
C PRO A 145 17.23 15.47 -2.72
N GLU A 146 18.45 15.94 -2.44
CA GLU A 146 19.09 15.72 -1.14
C GLU A 146 18.43 16.51 0.01
N MET A 147 17.57 17.48 -0.29
CA MET A 147 16.84 18.27 0.71
C MET A 147 15.61 17.54 1.29
N LEU A 148 15.31 16.32 0.84
CA LEU A 148 14.14 15.51 1.24
C LEU A 148 14.12 15.10 2.73
N ASP A 149 15.25 15.14 3.44
CA ASP A 149 15.44 14.36 4.67
C ASP A 149 15.39 15.17 5.99
N LYS A 150 15.15 16.49 5.95
CA LYS A 150 15.31 17.34 7.15
C LYS A 150 14.11 18.19 7.59
N ASP A 151 13.08 18.38 6.77
CA ASP A 151 11.92 19.19 7.16
C ASP A 151 10.60 18.48 6.88
N HIS A 152 9.91 18.06 7.94
CA HIS A 152 8.51 17.65 7.90
C HIS A 152 7.54 18.78 7.46
N ASN A 153 8.08 19.96 7.14
CA ASN A 153 7.34 21.16 6.79
C ASN A 153 7.28 21.47 5.30
N THR A 154 7.96 20.72 4.43
CA THR A 154 8.12 21.08 3.01
C THR A 154 6.95 20.65 2.12
N TYR A 155 6.13 19.69 2.56
CA TYR A 155 5.07 19.11 1.72
C TYR A 155 3.68 19.19 2.36
N THR A 156 2.65 19.24 1.52
CA THR A 156 1.24 19.10 1.88
C THR A 156 0.61 17.98 1.07
N SER A 157 -0.46 17.39 1.62
CA SER A 157 -1.26 16.37 0.95
C SER A 157 -2.72 16.80 0.97
N LYS A 158 -3.42 16.64 -0.15
CA LYS A 158 -4.83 17.03 -0.27
C LYS A 158 -5.76 15.92 0.19
N GLY A 159 -5.49 14.70 -0.24
CA GLY A 159 -6.28 13.50 0.04
C GLY A 159 -5.64 12.57 1.07
N GLY A 160 -4.34 12.65 1.30
CA GLY A 160 -3.60 11.73 2.17
C GLY A 160 -3.36 10.37 1.52
N TYR A 161 -2.98 9.39 2.36
CA TYR A 161 -2.64 8.03 1.93
C TYR A 161 -3.29 6.98 2.82
N THR A 162 -3.54 5.81 2.23
CA THR A 162 -3.94 4.59 2.94
C THR A 162 -2.76 3.64 3.00
N SER A 163 -2.42 3.15 4.20
CA SER A 163 -1.44 2.07 4.36
C SER A 163 -2.13 0.73 4.09
N VAL A 164 -1.57 -0.09 3.19
CA VAL A 164 -2.13 -1.39 2.79
C VAL A 164 -1.06 -2.47 2.92
N SER A 165 -1.41 -3.60 3.54
CA SER A 165 -0.50 -4.73 3.70
C SER A 165 -0.42 -5.55 2.42
N MET A 166 0.69 -6.23 2.23
CA MET A 166 0.92 -7.13 1.10
C MET A 166 -0.20 -8.16 0.93
N GLU A 167 -0.70 -8.73 2.04
CA GLU A 167 -1.81 -9.68 2.05
C GLU A 167 -3.05 -9.08 1.40
N VAL A 168 -3.41 -7.86 1.79
CA VAL A 168 -4.57 -7.15 1.22
C VAL A 168 -4.32 -6.86 -0.26
N ILE A 169 -3.12 -6.44 -0.65
CA ILE A 169 -2.79 -6.19 -2.06
C ILE A 169 -2.99 -7.47 -2.88
N TYR A 170 -2.45 -8.62 -2.46
CA TYR A 170 -2.67 -9.87 -3.18
C TYR A 170 -4.15 -10.26 -3.28
N GLN A 171 -4.94 -10.04 -2.22
CA GLN A 171 -6.38 -10.26 -2.29
C GLN A 171 -7.05 -9.33 -3.30
N LEU A 172 -6.66 -8.06 -3.38
CA LEU A 172 -7.15 -7.13 -4.41
C LEU A 172 -6.77 -7.59 -5.83
N LEU A 173 -5.51 -8.01 -6.03
CA LEU A 173 -5.02 -8.51 -7.32
C LEU A 173 -5.75 -9.80 -7.76
N ALA A 174 -6.25 -10.59 -6.82
CA ALA A 174 -7.04 -11.79 -7.12
C ALA A 174 -8.51 -11.52 -7.50
N ILE A 175 -9.01 -10.29 -7.31
CA ILE A 175 -10.41 -9.95 -7.63
C ILE A 175 -10.64 -9.96 -9.16
N LYS A 176 -11.49 -10.87 -9.66
CA LYS A 176 -11.82 -10.93 -11.10
C LYS A 176 -12.84 -9.89 -11.55
N ASN A 177 -13.84 -9.60 -10.73
CA ASN A 177 -14.90 -8.66 -11.08
C ASN A 177 -14.42 -7.21 -10.84
N ILE A 178 -14.39 -6.41 -11.91
CA ILE A 178 -13.94 -5.02 -11.87
C ILE A 178 -14.72 -4.16 -10.86
N ASN A 179 -16.02 -4.39 -10.70
CA ASN A 179 -16.86 -3.58 -9.82
C ASN A 179 -16.70 -3.99 -8.36
N MET A 180 -16.39 -5.26 -8.11
CA MET A 180 -15.96 -5.73 -6.79
C MET A 180 -14.59 -5.12 -6.41
N LEU A 181 -13.67 -5.00 -7.37
CA LEU A 181 -12.38 -4.32 -7.15
C LEU A 181 -12.61 -2.83 -6.84
N ARG A 182 -13.49 -2.16 -7.60
CA ARG A 182 -13.88 -0.76 -7.33
C ARG A 182 -14.44 -0.58 -5.92
N LEU A 183 -15.34 -1.46 -5.49
CA LEU A 183 -15.92 -1.42 -4.15
C LEU A 183 -14.84 -1.63 -3.08
N ALA A 184 -13.92 -2.58 -3.27
CA ALA A 184 -12.83 -2.83 -2.34
C ALA A 184 -11.88 -1.62 -2.20
N LEU A 185 -11.48 -1.01 -3.32
CA LEU A 185 -10.63 0.19 -3.31
C LEU A 185 -11.32 1.36 -2.63
N ARG A 186 -12.63 1.53 -2.87
CA ARG A 186 -13.41 2.56 -2.17
C ARG A 186 -13.49 2.27 -0.66
N ALA A 187 -13.74 1.02 -0.27
CA ALA A 187 -13.82 0.63 1.13
C ALA A 187 -12.50 0.88 1.88
N LEU A 188 -11.34 0.66 1.25
CA LEU A 188 -10.03 1.03 1.83
C LEU A 188 -9.93 2.53 2.12
N TYR A 189 -10.30 3.37 1.16
CA TYR A 189 -10.29 4.82 1.35
C TYR A 189 -11.27 5.24 2.46
N VAL A 190 -12.51 4.72 2.46
CA VAL A 190 -13.49 5.07 3.49
C VAL A 190 -13.02 4.61 4.87
N TYR A 191 -12.35 3.46 4.96
CA TYR A 191 -11.73 3.01 6.20
C TYR A 191 -10.65 3.97 6.70
N GLU A 192 -9.76 4.45 5.82
CA GLU A 192 -8.77 5.45 6.22
C GLU A 192 -9.46 6.75 6.70
N SER A 193 -10.45 7.25 5.96
CA SER A 193 -11.18 8.47 6.31
C SER A 193 -11.95 8.34 7.63
N ASP A 194 -12.77 7.31 7.78
CA ASP A 194 -13.73 7.23 8.88
C ASP A 194 -13.08 6.65 10.14
N VAL A 195 -12.30 5.57 10.01
CA VAL A 195 -11.68 4.90 11.17
C VAL A 195 -10.36 5.56 11.55
N ASN A 196 -9.44 5.72 10.60
CA ASN A 196 -8.08 6.14 10.95
C ASN A 196 -7.95 7.66 11.17
N VAL A 197 -8.66 8.46 10.37
CA VAL A 197 -8.64 9.93 10.49
C VAL A 197 -9.71 10.40 11.48
N LYS A 198 -10.97 10.05 11.26
CA LYS A 198 -12.08 10.54 12.08
C LYS A 198 -12.34 9.76 13.37
N LYS A 199 -11.65 8.63 13.58
CA LYS A 199 -11.73 7.79 14.80
C LYS A 199 -13.10 7.14 15.03
N ASP A 200 -13.86 6.89 13.96
CA ASP A 200 -15.06 6.07 14.04
C ASP A 200 -14.68 4.60 14.31
N SER A 201 -15.62 3.84 14.89
CA SER A 201 -15.40 2.41 15.17
C SER A 201 -15.27 1.53 13.92
N GLU A 202 -15.89 1.97 12.82
CA GLU A 202 -16.02 1.24 11.56
C GLU A 202 -16.24 2.21 10.40
N ALA A 203 -15.99 1.75 9.19
CA ALA A 203 -16.15 2.53 7.97
C ALA A 203 -17.53 2.28 7.38
N LEU A 204 -18.26 3.33 7.02
CA LEU A 204 -19.65 3.21 6.58
C LEU A 204 -19.83 3.70 5.15
N LEU A 205 -20.40 2.84 4.29
CA LEU A 205 -20.84 3.22 2.95
C LEU A 205 -22.36 3.06 2.83
N SER A 206 -23.02 4.17 2.54
CA SER A 206 -24.46 4.18 2.25
C SER A 206 -24.78 3.64 0.86
N TYR A 207 -26.04 3.26 0.63
CA TYR A 207 -26.49 2.81 -0.68
C TYR A 207 -26.28 3.86 -1.77
N THR A 208 -26.58 5.12 -1.46
CA THR A 208 -26.46 6.23 -2.40
C THR A 208 -25.00 6.44 -2.78
N GLU A 209 -24.06 6.40 -1.83
CA GLU A 209 -22.62 6.46 -2.11
C GLU A 209 -22.17 5.33 -3.04
N VAL A 210 -22.55 4.07 -2.75
CA VAL A 210 -22.18 2.92 -3.59
C VAL A 210 -22.78 3.05 -5.00
N LYS A 211 -24.03 3.51 -5.11
CA LYS A 211 -24.69 3.73 -6.39
C LYS A 211 -23.98 4.82 -7.19
N HIS A 212 -23.44 5.86 -6.55
CA HIS A 212 -22.81 6.97 -7.26
C HIS A 212 -21.39 6.70 -7.72
N ILE A 213 -20.67 5.76 -7.11
CA ILE A 213 -19.32 5.34 -7.54
C ILE A 213 -19.38 4.21 -8.59
N LEU A 214 -20.33 3.28 -8.50
CA LEU A 214 -20.40 2.11 -9.39
C LEU A 214 -21.15 2.42 -10.69
N PRO A 215 -20.94 1.66 -11.77
CA PRO A 215 -21.75 1.78 -12.98
C PRO A 215 -23.25 1.57 -12.70
N LYS A 216 -24.11 2.31 -13.42
CA LYS A 216 -25.57 2.33 -13.15
C LYS A 216 -26.22 0.94 -13.16
N TYR A 217 -25.69 0.01 -13.98
CA TYR A 217 -26.25 -1.33 -14.17
C TYR A 217 -26.01 -2.29 -12.98
N ILE A 218 -25.17 -1.95 -12.00
CA ILE A 218 -24.90 -2.77 -10.80
C ILE A 218 -25.53 -2.17 -9.53
N GLY A 219 -26.21 -1.03 -9.65
CA GLY A 219 -26.65 -0.23 -8.51
C GLY A 219 -27.87 -0.76 -7.75
N TYR A 220 -28.12 -2.08 -7.69
CA TYR A 220 -29.21 -2.67 -6.91
C TYR A 220 -28.69 -3.42 -5.68
N LYS A 221 -29.44 -3.36 -4.57
CA LYS A 221 -29.00 -3.84 -3.24
C LYS A 221 -28.50 -5.29 -3.26
N ALA A 222 -29.18 -6.20 -3.95
CA ALA A 222 -28.78 -7.61 -3.99
C ALA A 222 -27.40 -7.83 -4.62
N ALA A 223 -27.09 -7.19 -5.75
CA ALA A 223 -25.75 -7.27 -6.36
C ALA A 223 -24.68 -6.65 -5.46
N ILE A 224 -25.00 -5.54 -4.80
CA ILE A 224 -24.07 -4.88 -3.88
C ILE A 224 -23.75 -5.81 -2.69
N LYS A 225 -24.77 -6.44 -2.09
CA LYS A 225 -24.59 -7.44 -1.02
C LYS A 225 -23.72 -8.61 -1.47
N GLU A 226 -23.98 -9.14 -2.67
CA GLU A 226 -23.22 -10.26 -3.23
C GLU A 226 -21.75 -9.91 -3.47
N MET A 227 -21.46 -8.70 -3.98
CA MET A 227 -20.09 -8.23 -4.13
C MET A 227 -19.42 -8.01 -2.77
N ALA A 228 -20.14 -7.41 -1.82
CA ALA A 228 -19.61 -7.15 -0.49
C ALA A 228 -19.27 -8.45 0.25
N SER A 229 -20.14 -9.47 0.23
CA SER A 229 -19.86 -10.74 0.92
C SER A 229 -18.60 -11.45 0.40
N LYS A 230 -18.30 -11.32 -0.90
CA LYS A 230 -17.08 -11.85 -1.53
C LYS A 230 -15.80 -11.10 -1.14
N LEU A 231 -15.92 -9.93 -0.52
CA LEU A 231 -14.80 -9.14 0.02
C LEU A 231 -14.47 -9.47 1.49
N SER A 232 -15.16 -10.45 2.09
CA SER A 232 -14.91 -10.92 3.47
C SER A 232 -13.48 -11.42 3.72
N LYS A 233 -12.75 -11.80 2.66
CA LYS A 233 -11.32 -12.13 2.74
C LYS A 233 -10.43 -10.94 3.05
N ILE A 234 -10.92 -9.71 2.87
CA ILE A 234 -10.17 -8.47 3.14
C ILE A 234 -10.77 -7.77 4.36
N PHE A 235 -12.09 -7.61 4.38
CA PHE A 235 -12.79 -6.83 5.39
C PHE A 235 -13.70 -7.70 6.25
N ARG A 236 -13.89 -7.32 7.52
CA ARG A 236 -15.10 -7.69 8.25
C ARG A 236 -16.23 -6.82 7.72
N ILE A 237 -17.31 -7.44 7.25
CA ILE A 237 -18.40 -6.75 6.56
C ILE A 237 -19.72 -7.09 7.22
N ASP A 238 -20.46 -6.06 7.58
CA ASP A 238 -21.82 -6.17 8.09
C ASP A 238 -22.75 -5.35 7.19
N VAL A 239 -23.92 -5.89 6.86
CA VAL A 239 -24.93 -5.20 6.06
C VAL A 239 -26.10 -4.85 6.95
N LEU A 240 -26.34 -3.56 7.12
CA LEU A 240 -27.43 -3.03 7.93
C LEU A 240 -28.55 -2.53 7.00
N GLU A 241 -29.80 -2.86 7.33
CA GLU A 241 -30.97 -2.42 6.57
C GLU A 241 -32.07 -1.88 7.48
N LYS A 242 -32.76 -0.82 7.01
CA LYS A 242 -33.93 -0.24 7.66
C LYS A 242 -33.71 -0.01 9.17
N ASP A 243 -34.48 -0.69 10.02
CA ASP A 243 -34.50 -0.50 11.47
C ASP A 243 -33.18 -0.94 12.13
N ASP A 244 -32.46 -1.90 11.53
CA ASP A 244 -31.14 -2.32 12.03
C ASP A 244 -30.11 -1.18 11.92
N CYS A 245 -30.22 -0.33 10.89
CA CYS A 245 -29.38 0.86 10.78
C CYS A 245 -29.60 1.81 11.96
N VAL A 246 -30.86 2.01 12.37
CA VAL A 246 -31.21 2.92 13.46
C VAL A 246 -30.74 2.35 14.79
N LYS A 247 -31.09 1.10 15.08
CA LYS A 247 -30.74 0.46 16.34
C LYS A 247 -29.21 0.40 16.55
N THR A 248 -28.47 -0.13 15.59
CA THR A 248 -27.02 -0.34 15.74
C THR A 248 -26.19 0.94 15.65
N LEU A 249 -26.63 1.96 14.88
CA LEU A 249 -25.81 3.16 14.67
C LEU A 249 -26.29 4.37 15.46
N LEU A 250 -27.60 4.59 15.63
CA LEU A 250 -28.13 5.75 16.36
C LEU A 250 -28.22 5.49 17.87
N GLU A 251 -28.78 4.35 18.27
CA GLU A 251 -29.07 4.09 19.68
C GLU A 251 -27.80 3.68 20.46
N GLU A 252 -26.92 2.91 19.82
CA GLU A 252 -25.74 2.34 20.50
C GLU A 252 -24.49 3.22 20.42
N LYS A 253 -24.37 4.08 19.39
CA LYS A 253 -23.06 4.70 19.03
C LYS A 253 -23.02 6.22 19.01
N GLN A 254 -24.12 6.93 19.28
CA GLN A 254 -24.23 8.40 19.22
C GLN A 254 -23.51 9.01 17.99
N PRO A 255 -24.03 8.78 16.79
CA PRO A 255 -23.30 9.01 15.56
C PRO A 255 -23.23 10.51 15.21
N ARG A 256 -22.17 10.90 14.51
CA ARG A 256 -22.01 12.26 13.99
C ARG A 256 -23.04 12.56 12.90
N LYS A 257 -23.35 13.85 12.68
CA LYS A 257 -24.35 14.31 11.69
C LYS A 257 -24.18 13.69 10.30
N SER A 258 -22.94 13.52 9.83
CA SER A 258 -22.66 12.90 8.53
C SER A 258 -23.05 11.42 8.44
N ILE A 259 -23.04 10.68 9.55
CA ILE A 259 -23.49 9.28 9.61
C ILE A 259 -25.02 9.24 9.66
N ILE A 260 -25.67 10.20 10.33
CA ILE A 260 -27.14 10.30 10.36
C ILE A 260 -27.72 10.44 8.95
N GLU A 261 -27.09 11.24 8.07
CA GLU A 261 -27.50 11.33 6.67
C GLU A 261 -27.37 10.00 5.93
N LYS A 262 -26.31 9.21 6.19
CA LYS A 262 -26.15 7.86 5.61
C LYS A 262 -27.22 6.88 6.07
N ILE A 263 -27.70 7.02 7.30
CA ILE A 263 -28.74 6.14 7.87
C ILE A 263 -30.08 6.34 7.15
N LYS A 264 -30.38 7.54 6.67
CA LYS A 264 -31.62 7.85 5.93
C LYS A 264 -31.77 7.01 4.65
N ASP A 265 -30.68 6.49 4.08
CA ASP A 265 -30.72 5.60 2.92
C ASP A 265 -31.32 4.21 3.22
N GLY A 266 -31.42 3.84 4.51
CA GLY A 266 -31.98 2.55 4.94
C GLY A 266 -31.21 1.32 4.45
N PHE A 267 -29.96 1.50 4.02
CA PHE A 267 -29.01 0.45 3.66
C PHE A 267 -27.59 0.97 3.83
N ILE A 268 -26.81 0.28 4.66
CA ILE A 268 -25.43 0.62 4.96
C ILE A 268 -24.58 -0.65 4.87
N LEU A 269 -23.44 -0.53 4.20
CA LEU A 269 -22.34 -1.46 4.32
C LEU A 269 -21.38 -0.93 5.39
N SER A 270 -21.19 -1.70 6.45
CA SER A 270 -20.13 -1.47 7.42
C SER A 270 -18.91 -2.32 7.06
N PHE A 271 -17.72 -1.71 7.13
CA PHE A 271 -16.44 -2.35 6.88
C PHE A 271 -15.48 -2.12 8.05
N ASN A 272 -14.72 -3.16 8.37
CA ASN A 272 -13.56 -3.05 9.25
C ASN A 272 -12.38 -3.87 8.73
N LEU A 273 -11.16 -3.40 8.99
CA LEU A 273 -9.93 -4.17 8.82
C LEU A 273 -9.47 -4.64 10.20
N THR A 274 -9.16 -5.92 10.32
CA THR A 274 -8.74 -6.53 11.58
C THR A 274 -7.44 -7.32 11.40
N GLY A 275 -6.68 -7.47 12.49
CA GLY A 275 -5.47 -8.28 12.53
C GLY A 275 -4.49 -7.94 11.40
N ALA A 276 -4.14 -8.95 10.60
CA ALA A 276 -3.18 -8.88 9.50
C ALA A 276 -3.60 -8.01 8.31
N HIS A 277 -4.86 -7.54 8.27
CA HIS A 277 -5.33 -6.64 7.20
C HIS A 277 -5.31 -5.16 7.61
N ASP A 278 -5.21 -4.84 8.90
CA ASP A 278 -5.00 -3.47 9.37
C ASP A 278 -3.51 -3.12 9.33
N SER A 279 -3.07 -2.68 8.14
CA SER A 279 -1.67 -2.36 7.87
C SER A 279 -1.14 -1.24 8.77
N LYS A 280 -1.97 -0.23 9.11
CA LYS A 280 -1.53 0.93 9.90
C LYS A 280 -1.22 0.51 11.33
N LYS A 281 -2.10 -0.28 11.97
CA LYS A 281 -1.84 -0.81 13.31
C LYS A 281 -0.66 -1.79 13.33
N GLN A 282 -0.58 -2.69 12.36
CA GLN A 282 0.55 -3.62 12.26
C GLN A 282 1.88 -2.89 12.14
N LYS A 283 1.96 -1.89 11.24
CA LYS A 283 3.19 -1.14 11.00
C LYS A 283 3.77 -0.54 12.28
N GLU A 284 2.91 0.05 13.14
CA GLU A 284 3.36 0.61 14.43
C GLU A 284 3.82 -0.47 15.42
N ILE A 285 3.12 -1.61 15.47
CA ILE A 285 3.52 -2.73 16.35
C ILE A 285 4.85 -3.33 15.86
N GLU A 286 4.98 -3.57 14.56
CA GLU A 286 6.17 -4.15 13.93
C GLU A 286 7.38 -3.23 14.10
N LYS A 287 7.20 -1.90 14.01
CA LYS A 287 8.24 -0.90 14.28
C LYS A 287 8.86 -1.06 15.67
N ILE A 288 8.04 -1.07 16.71
CA ILE A 288 8.49 -1.18 18.11
C ILE A 288 9.19 -2.52 18.35
N ARG A 289 8.61 -3.61 17.85
CA ARG A 289 9.21 -4.95 17.99
C ARG A 289 10.49 -5.12 17.19
N GLY A 290 10.57 -4.50 16.01
CA GLY A 290 11.78 -4.45 15.20
C GLY A 290 12.92 -3.79 15.95
N GLU A 291 12.69 -2.60 16.53
CA GLU A 291 13.70 -1.93 17.37
C GLU A 291 14.22 -2.85 18.49
N HIS A 292 13.31 -3.58 19.16
CA HIS A 292 13.67 -4.54 20.19
C HIS A 292 14.51 -5.72 19.66
N ALA A 293 14.13 -6.32 18.52
CA ALA A 293 14.87 -7.41 17.89
C ALA A 293 16.30 -7.01 17.52
N PHE A 294 16.48 -5.81 16.96
CA PHE A 294 17.81 -5.27 16.67
C PHE A 294 18.61 -4.98 17.94
N ALA A 295 17.98 -4.48 19.01
CA ALA A 295 18.65 -4.27 20.29
C ALA A 295 19.15 -5.61 20.89
N GLN A 296 18.35 -6.67 20.81
CA GLN A 296 18.77 -8.01 21.23
C GLN A 296 19.93 -8.53 20.38
N PHE A 297 19.85 -8.39 19.05
CA PHE A 297 20.95 -8.76 18.16
C PHE A 297 22.22 -7.95 18.46
N LYS A 298 22.10 -6.65 18.75
CA LYS A 298 23.22 -5.80 19.15
C LYS A 298 23.90 -6.32 20.41
N ASN A 299 23.12 -6.73 21.41
CA ASN A 299 23.67 -7.29 22.64
C ASN A 299 24.40 -8.62 22.40
N PHE A 300 23.88 -9.48 21.52
CA PHE A 300 24.58 -10.66 21.06
C PHE A 300 25.90 -10.31 20.35
N PHE A 301 25.87 -9.37 19.41
CA PHE A 301 27.03 -9.06 18.56
C PHE A 301 28.20 -8.42 19.31
N LYS A 302 27.96 -7.81 20.48
CA LYS A 302 28.99 -7.19 21.33
C LYS A 302 30.15 -8.13 21.70
N SER A 303 29.93 -9.44 21.71
CA SER A 303 31.02 -10.41 21.96
C SER A 303 32.01 -10.52 20.80
N PHE A 304 31.65 -10.04 19.61
CA PHE A 304 32.46 -10.15 18.40
C PHE A 304 32.95 -8.79 17.89
N GLY A 305 32.11 -7.75 17.98
CA GLY A 305 32.40 -6.43 17.44
C GLY A 305 31.29 -5.42 17.76
N HIS A 306 31.28 -4.31 17.01
CA HIS A 306 30.32 -3.22 17.20
C HIS A 306 29.78 -2.72 15.87
N TYR A 307 28.45 -2.73 15.71
CA TYR A 307 27.79 -2.11 14.56
C TYR A 307 26.86 -0.97 15.00
N SER A 308 26.55 -0.09 14.04
CA SER A 308 25.56 0.96 14.16
C SER A 308 24.50 0.80 13.08
N ILE A 309 23.25 1.04 13.45
CA ILE A 309 22.13 1.11 12.52
C ILE A 309 21.17 2.17 13.03
N LYS A 310 20.69 3.03 12.13
CA LYS A 310 19.74 4.08 12.50
C LYS A 310 18.35 3.48 12.74
N LYS A 311 17.52 4.16 13.53
CA LYS A 311 16.15 3.68 13.77
C LYS A 311 15.34 3.68 12.48
N GLU A 312 15.54 4.69 11.66
CA GLU A 312 14.88 4.88 10.37
C GLU A 312 15.19 3.71 9.42
N ASP A 313 16.44 3.23 9.44
CA ASP A 313 16.88 2.06 8.67
C ASP A 313 16.20 0.78 9.16
N ILE A 314 16.12 0.57 10.48
CA ILE A 314 15.36 -0.55 11.07
C ILE A 314 13.90 -0.49 10.62
N HIS A 315 13.27 0.67 10.74
CA HIS A 315 11.87 0.85 10.35
C HIS A 315 11.68 0.58 8.86
N SER A 316 12.59 1.06 8.02
CA SER A 316 12.56 0.86 6.57
C SER A 316 12.54 -0.63 6.19
N ILE A 317 13.48 -1.44 6.69
CA ILE A 317 13.54 -2.87 6.37
C ILE A 317 12.40 -3.68 7.00
N VAL A 318 11.95 -3.31 8.20
CA VAL A 318 10.77 -3.95 8.81
C VAL A 318 9.53 -3.63 7.98
N HIS A 319 9.34 -2.39 7.54
CA HIS A 319 8.21 -2.02 6.69
C HIS A 319 8.27 -2.66 5.29
N GLU A 320 9.46 -2.98 4.80
CA GLU A 320 9.66 -3.60 3.50
C GLU A 320 9.43 -5.11 3.53
N PHE A 321 9.98 -5.83 4.52
CA PHE A 321 9.98 -7.31 4.55
C PHE A 321 9.03 -7.91 5.60
N GLY A 322 8.63 -7.14 6.61
CA GLY A 322 7.87 -7.60 7.76
C GLY A 322 8.74 -8.12 8.90
N LEU A 323 8.24 -7.96 10.13
CA LEU A 323 8.96 -8.35 11.36
C LEU A 323 9.40 -9.83 11.35
N ASP A 324 8.54 -10.74 10.90
CA ASP A 324 8.82 -12.19 10.93
C ASP A 324 10.05 -12.56 10.09
N ILE A 325 10.21 -11.89 8.94
CA ILE A 325 11.36 -12.10 8.06
C ILE A 325 12.62 -11.49 8.66
N ILE A 326 12.51 -10.33 9.28
CA ILE A 326 13.64 -9.67 9.95
C ILE A 326 14.13 -10.51 11.14
N GLU A 327 13.24 -10.98 12.01
CA GLU A 327 13.60 -11.86 13.12
C GLU A 327 14.28 -13.14 12.64
N LYS A 328 13.74 -13.75 11.56
CA LYS A 328 14.35 -14.93 10.94
C LYS A 328 15.74 -14.63 10.37
N SER A 329 15.91 -13.47 9.74
CA SER A 329 17.20 -13.03 9.18
C SER A 329 18.23 -12.81 10.27
N LEU A 330 17.88 -12.05 11.32
CA LEU A 330 18.75 -11.83 12.46
C LEU A 330 19.14 -13.16 13.12
N THR A 331 18.18 -14.05 13.35
CA THR A 331 18.45 -15.38 13.93
C THR A 331 19.38 -16.21 13.05
N SER A 332 19.20 -16.18 11.72
CA SER A 332 20.09 -16.87 10.78
C SER A 332 21.52 -16.35 10.86
N VAL A 333 21.68 -15.04 10.96
CA VAL A 333 23.00 -14.41 11.10
C VAL A 333 23.64 -14.76 12.43
N GLN A 334 22.87 -14.78 13.52
CA GLN A 334 23.39 -15.22 14.83
C GLN A 334 23.94 -16.64 14.77
N ARG A 335 23.19 -17.57 14.19
CA ARG A 335 23.62 -18.98 14.04
C ARG A 335 24.87 -19.09 13.18
N TYR A 336 24.91 -18.38 12.05
CA TYR A 336 26.07 -18.37 11.17
C TYR A 336 27.32 -17.87 11.90
N LEU A 337 27.23 -16.73 12.59
CA LEU A 337 28.34 -16.19 13.37
C LEU A 337 28.81 -17.13 14.49
N GLN A 338 27.88 -17.75 15.23
CA GLN A 338 28.23 -18.73 16.26
C GLN A 338 28.96 -19.93 15.68
N GLN A 339 28.49 -20.46 14.55
CA GLN A 339 29.09 -21.59 13.89
C GLN A 339 30.50 -21.27 13.39
N THR A 340 30.66 -20.16 12.65
CA THR A 340 31.97 -19.72 12.15
C THR A 340 32.95 -19.43 13.28
N TYR A 341 32.49 -18.84 14.39
CA TYR A 341 33.33 -18.59 15.57
C TYR A 341 33.86 -19.88 16.22
N ILE A 342 33.10 -20.96 16.18
CA ILE A 342 33.48 -22.28 16.75
C ILE A 342 34.36 -23.06 15.78
N GLU A 343 34.03 -23.05 14.49
CA GLU A 343 34.60 -23.96 13.49
C GLU A 343 35.80 -23.38 12.74
N GLU A 344 35.93 -22.05 12.66
CA GLU A 344 36.97 -21.40 11.86
C GLU A 344 38.05 -20.70 12.70
N SER A 345 39.21 -20.48 12.08
CA SER A 345 40.29 -19.71 12.69
C SER A 345 39.90 -18.23 12.88
N MET A 346 40.50 -17.56 13.87
CA MET A 346 40.27 -16.13 14.11
C MET A 346 40.64 -15.25 12.90
N ASP A 347 41.56 -15.69 12.06
CA ASP A 347 41.96 -14.99 10.84
C ASP A 347 40.88 -15.03 9.74
N ALA A 348 40.05 -16.08 9.73
CA ALA A 348 38.91 -16.21 8.83
C ALA A 348 37.64 -15.52 9.39
N PHE A 349 37.47 -15.52 10.71
CA PHE A 349 36.32 -14.91 11.38
C PHE A 349 36.34 -13.37 11.39
N ARG A 350 37.52 -12.75 11.58
CA ARG A 350 37.66 -11.28 11.68
C ARG A 350 37.16 -10.52 10.43
N PRO A 351 37.49 -10.92 9.19
CA PRO A 351 36.97 -10.28 7.99
C PRO A 351 35.44 -10.23 7.94
N LEU A 352 34.76 -11.31 8.34
CA LEU A 352 33.30 -11.39 8.38
C LEU A 352 32.70 -10.39 9.37
N VAL A 353 33.28 -10.30 10.58
CA VAL A 353 32.86 -9.31 11.58
C VAL A 353 33.03 -7.90 11.01
N HIS A 354 34.17 -7.61 10.39
CA HIS A 354 34.46 -6.28 9.87
C HIS A 354 33.53 -5.88 8.71
N GLU A 355 33.19 -6.82 7.82
CA GLU A 355 32.18 -6.60 6.78
C GLU A 355 30.84 -6.16 7.41
N MET A 356 30.40 -6.87 8.44
CA MET A 356 29.15 -6.55 9.15
C MET A 356 29.22 -5.20 9.88
N GLU A 357 30.34 -4.84 10.49
CA GLU A 357 30.52 -3.52 11.12
C GLU A 357 30.43 -2.39 10.10
N SER A 358 30.98 -2.60 8.90
CA SER A 358 31.01 -1.59 7.84
C SER A 358 29.65 -1.35 7.17
N ASN A 359 28.83 -2.39 7.00
CA ASN A 359 27.58 -2.29 6.24
C ASN A 359 26.48 -3.26 6.70
N PHE A 360 26.18 -3.25 8.00
CA PHE A 360 25.17 -4.13 8.60
C PHE A 360 23.80 -4.04 7.95
N PHE A 361 23.35 -2.83 7.59
CA PHE A 361 22.06 -2.61 6.96
C PHE A 361 21.92 -3.36 5.63
N THR A 362 22.90 -3.20 4.73
CA THR A 362 22.87 -3.87 3.42
C THR A 362 22.97 -5.39 3.58
N TYR A 363 23.78 -5.84 4.53
CA TYR A 363 23.95 -7.25 4.84
C TYR A 363 22.62 -7.90 5.28
N ILE A 364 21.93 -7.34 6.28
CA ILE A 364 20.64 -7.85 6.75
C ILE A 364 19.58 -7.75 5.65
N ARG A 365 19.54 -6.64 4.90
CA ARG A 365 18.60 -6.45 3.79
C ARG A 365 18.74 -7.55 2.73
N LYS A 366 19.96 -7.95 2.38
CA LYS A 366 20.23 -9.02 1.40
C LYS A 366 19.66 -10.36 1.86
N ILE A 367 19.89 -10.72 3.12
CA ILE A 367 19.39 -11.98 3.72
C ILE A 367 17.86 -11.96 3.82
N ALA A 368 17.30 -10.84 4.30
CA ALA A 368 15.86 -10.64 4.40
C ALA A 368 15.16 -10.80 3.05
N ASN A 369 15.72 -10.22 1.98
CA ASN A 369 15.19 -10.38 0.63
C ASN A 369 15.15 -11.87 0.22
N GLY A 370 16.19 -12.65 0.50
CA GLY A 370 16.21 -14.08 0.19
C GLY A 370 15.07 -14.85 0.88
N TYR A 371 14.88 -14.65 2.19
CA TYR A 371 13.77 -15.27 2.92
C TYR A 371 12.41 -14.77 2.46
N TYR A 372 12.32 -13.49 2.11
CA TYR A 372 11.06 -12.89 1.66
C TYR A 372 10.62 -13.48 0.32
N GLN A 373 11.52 -13.56 -0.67
CA GLN A 373 11.24 -14.21 -1.95
C GLN A 373 10.75 -15.65 -1.78
N ALA A 374 11.38 -16.41 -0.88
CA ALA A 374 10.95 -17.77 -0.57
C ALA A 374 9.54 -17.81 0.04
N LYS A 375 9.20 -16.89 0.95
CA LYS A 375 7.85 -16.75 1.52
C LYS A 375 6.83 -16.42 0.44
N ILE A 376 7.14 -15.51 -0.48
CA ILE A 376 6.22 -15.11 -1.56
C ILE A 376 5.94 -16.25 -2.52
N ASN A 377 6.96 -17.01 -2.90
CA ASN A 377 6.81 -18.15 -3.80
C ASN A 377 6.02 -19.32 -3.19
N ALA A 378 5.78 -19.30 -1.88
CA ALA A 378 4.96 -20.29 -1.17
C ALA A 378 3.46 -19.88 -1.07
N LEU A 379 3.11 -18.63 -1.40
CA LEU A 379 1.72 -18.12 -1.48
C LEU A 379 1.11 -18.42 -2.84
#